data_AF-A0A2V8AKV0-F1
#
_entry.id   AF-A0A2V8AKV0-F1
#
_cell.length_a   1.000
_cell.length_b   1.000
_cell.length_c   1.000
_cell.angle_alpha   90.00
_cell.angle_beta   90.00
_cell.angle_gamma   90.00
#
_symmetry.space_group_name_H-M   'P 1'
#
loop_
_entity.id
_entity.type
_entity.pdbx_description
1 polymer ?
#
loop_
_entity_poly.entity_id
_entity_poly.type
_entity_poly.pdbx_seq_one_letter_code
_entity_poly.pdbx_strand_id
1 'polypeptide(L)'
;MRFVIRDHDRKFTDSFDAVFESEGARIVRTPIQVPEANAIAERFVRTARSECLDWLLIMNAGHLERALQVFFDHYNGHRAHRRLGLAPPNRRPALERSYGMHAIAVKRRDRLGGLVHEYRAGGVTQSICAPYTLALK
;
A
#
# COMPACT_ATOMS: atom_id res chain seq x y z
N MET A 1 -5.38 -20.26 5.31
CA MET A 1 -4.65 -19.36 6.24
C MET A 1 -4.32 -20.17 7.49
N ARG A 2 -3.12 -20.05 8.09
CA ARG A 2 -2.75 -20.94 9.21
C ARG A 2 -3.05 -20.37 10.60
N PHE A 3 -2.90 -19.05 10.77
CA PHE A 3 -3.11 -18.38 12.04
C PHE A 3 -3.84 -17.05 11.83
N VAL A 4 -4.76 -16.72 12.73
CA VAL A 4 -5.35 -15.38 12.87
C VAL A 4 -4.84 -14.81 14.19
N ILE A 5 -4.15 -13.67 14.14
CA ILE A 5 -3.73 -12.97 15.35
C ILE A 5 -4.69 -11.80 15.56
N ARG A 6 -5.29 -11.72 16.76
CA ARG A 6 -6.20 -10.63 17.13
C ARG A 6 -6.05 -10.24 18.59
N ASP A 7 -6.52 -9.06 18.95
CA ASP A 7 -6.60 -8.64 20.35
C ASP A 7 -7.86 -9.18 21.05
N HIS A 8 -8.08 -8.70 22.28
CA HIS A 8 -9.22 -9.08 23.11
C HIS A 8 -10.44 -8.14 22.93
N ASP A 9 -10.54 -7.33 21.86
CA ASP A 9 -11.72 -6.49 21.61
C ASP A 9 -12.98 -7.37 21.55
N ARG A 10 -14.03 -6.93 22.25
CA ARG A 10 -15.34 -7.61 22.34
C ARG A 10 -16.04 -7.74 21.00
N LYS A 11 -15.63 -6.98 19.98
CA LYS A 11 -16.14 -7.14 18.60
C LYS A 11 -15.77 -8.49 17.99
N PHE A 12 -14.70 -9.13 18.46
CA PHE A 12 -14.32 -10.47 18.03
C PHE A 12 -15.07 -11.52 18.84
N THR A 13 -16.27 -11.85 18.37
CA THR A 13 -17.17 -12.85 18.95
C THR A 13 -16.68 -14.27 18.68
N ASP A 14 -17.22 -15.25 19.41
CA ASP A 14 -16.93 -16.66 19.15
C ASP A 14 -17.38 -17.09 17.73
N SER A 15 -18.45 -16.48 17.20
CA SER A 15 -18.87 -16.68 15.82
C SER A 15 -17.86 -16.16 14.79
N PHE A 16 -17.10 -15.10 15.12
CA PHE A 16 -16.02 -14.62 14.27
C PHE A 16 -14.87 -15.64 14.25
N ASP A 17 -14.46 -16.13 15.42
CA ASP A 17 -13.41 -17.15 15.55
C ASP A 17 -13.78 -18.43 14.78
N ALA A 18 -15.05 -18.88 14.90
CA ALA A 18 -15.56 -20.09 14.26
C ALA A 18 -15.46 -20.08 12.73
N VAL A 19 -15.64 -18.93 12.07
CA VAL A 19 -15.49 -18.81 10.60
C VAL A 19 -14.08 -19.20 10.17
N PHE A 20 -13.05 -18.65 10.83
CA PHE A 20 -11.66 -18.92 10.46
C PHE A 20 -11.19 -20.31 10.89
N GLU A 21 -11.69 -20.81 12.02
CA GLU A 21 -11.42 -22.18 12.46
C GLU A 21 -12.03 -23.21 11.50
N SER A 22 -13.21 -22.93 10.93
CA SER A 22 -13.81 -23.78 9.89
C SER A 22 -12.97 -23.87 8.61
N GLU A 23 -12.16 -22.83 8.32
CA GLU A 23 -11.18 -22.82 7.22
C GLU A 23 -9.80 -23.36 7.64
N GLY A 24 -9.68 -23.91 8.85
CA GLY A 24 -8.47 -24.56 9.37
C GLY A 24 -7.43 -23.60 9.96
N ALA A 25 -7.78 -22.34 10.23
CA ALA A 25 -6.89 -21.38 10.88
C ALA A 25 -6.98 -21.49 12.41
N ARG A 26 -5.85 -21.34 13.10
CA ARG A 26 -5.83 -21.24 14.57
C ARG A 26 -5.91 -19.78 15.04
N ILE A 27 -6.82 -19.48 15.95
CA ILE A 27 -6.89 -18.17 16.60
C ILE A 27 -5.78 -18.03 17.65
N VAL A 28 -5.03 -16.92 17.58
CA VAL A 28 -3.99 -16.54 18.53
C VAL A 28 -4.34 -15.17 19.09
N ARG A 29 -4.68 -15.11 20.37
CA ARG A 29 -4.99 -13.85 21.05
C ARG A 29 -3.69 -13.20 21.53
N THR A 30 -3.56 -11.88 21.34
CA THR A 30 -2.43 -11.12 21.90
C THR A 30 -2.47 -11.17 23.43
N PRO A 31 -1.33 -11.13 24.13
CA PRO A 31 -1.32 -11.01 25.58
C PRO A 31 -2.15 -9.82 26.08
N ILE A 32 -2.85 -10.02 27.19
CA ILE A 32 -3.68 -8.98 27.81
C ILE A 32 -2.79 -7.81 28.26
N GLN A 33 -3.23 -6.58 27.98
CA GLN A 33 -2.52 -5.34 28.34
C GLN A 33 -1.13 -5.17 27.70
N VAL A 34 -0.85 -5.86 26.59
CA VAL A 34 0.38 -5.67 25.80
C VAL A 34 0.05 -5.11 24.42
N PRO A 35 -0.07 -3.76 24.28
CA PRO A 35 -0.44 -3.14 23.00
C PRO A 35 0.58 -3.43 21.90
N GLU A 36 1.86 -3.59 22.26
CA GLU A 36 2.93 -3.92 21.30
C GLU A 36 2.71 -5.25 20.58
N ALA A 37 1.98 -6.19 21.19
CA ALA A 37 1.66 -7.46 20.56
C ALA A 37 0.67 -7.31 19.39
N ASN A 38 -0.07 -6.19 19.33
CA ASN A 38 -0.93 -5.83 18.21
C ASN A 38 -0.32 -4.73 17.30
N ALA A 39 0.96 -4.38 17.51
CA ALA A 39 1.59 -3.22 16.89
C ALA A 39 1.56 -3.24 15.35
N ILE A 40 1.50 -4.42 14.72
CA ILE A 40 1.40 -4.53 13.26
C ILE A 40 0.04 -4.03 12.75
N ALA A 41 -1.06 -4.47 13.35
CA ALA A 41 -2.39 -4.03 12.98
C ALA A 41 -2.59 -2.55 13.32
N GLU A 42 -2.15 -2.12 14.51
CA GLU A 42 -2.21 -0.72 14.93
C GLU A 42 -1.42 0.20 13.99
N ARG A 43 -0.21 -0.22 13.61
CA ARG A 43 0.62 0.54 12.67
C ARG A 43 -0.06 0.65 11.31
N PHE A 44 -0.69 -0.41 10.82
CA PHE A 44 -1.45 -0.39 9.58
C PHE A 44 -2.62 0.60 9.65
N VAL A 45 -3.45 0.53 10.71
CA VAL A 45 -4.59 1.44 10.89
C VAL A 45 -4.12 2.88 10.97
N ARG A 46 -3.04 3.16 11.70
CA ARG A 46 -2.43 4.49 11.77
C ARG A 46 -1.98 4.96 10.39
N THR A 47 -1.36 4.11 9.58
CA THR A 47 -0.96 4.46 8.20
C THR A 47 -2.16 4.76 7.31
N ALA A 48 -3.20 3.91 7.34
CA ALA A 48 -4.43 4.15 6.58
C ALA A 48 -5.09 5.48 6.97
N ARG A 49 -5.06 5.80 8.26
CA ARG A 49 -5.58 7.06 8.78
C ARG A 49 -4.74 8.25 8.31
N SER A 50 -3.44 8.25 8.59
CA SER A 50 -2.56 9.40 8.32
C SER A 50 -2.34 9.69 6.84
N GLU A 51 -2.37 8.67 5.98
CA GLU A 51 -2.11 8.80 4.54
C GLU A 51 -3.38 8.95 3.71
N CYS A 52 -4.55 8.60 4.25
CA CYS A 52 -5.79 8.55 3.49
C CYS A 52 -6.96 9.17 4.27
N LEU A 53 -7.39 8.55 5.37
CA LEU A 53 -8.70 8.86 5.95
C LEU A 53 -8.77 10.22 6.67
N ASP A 54 -7.67 10.72 7.21
CA ASP A 54 -7.64 12.05 7.86
C ASP A 54 -7.79 13.20 6.85
N TRP A 55 -7.57 12.94 5.55
CA TRP A 55 -7.62 13.95 4.48
C TRP A 55 -8.88 13.85 3.61
N LEU A 56 -9.72 12.84 3.83
CA LEU A 56 -10.91 12.60 3.03
C LEU A 56 -12.18 12.87 3.86
N LEU A 57 -13.08 13.69 3.29
CA LEU A 57 -14.43 13.78 3.82
C LEU A 57 -15.23 12.54 3.41
N ILE A 58 -15.39 11.61 4.35
CA ILE A 58 -16.15 10.39 4.15
C ILE A 58 -17.66 10.68 4.25
N MET A 59 -18.37 10.47 3.14
CA MET A 59 -19.77 10.86 3.00
C MET A 59 -20.74 9.78 3.48
N ASN A 60 -20.35 8.50 3.35
CA ASN A 60 -21.13 7.34 3.76
C ASN A 60 -20.24 6.08 3.77
N ALA A 61 -20.78 4.97 4.25
CA ALA A 61 -20.08 3.69 4.32
C ALA A 61 -19.57 3.22 2.94
N GLY A 62 -20.39 3.32 1.88
CA GLY A 62 -19.96 2.94 0.53
C GLY A 62 -18.87 3.85 -0.05
N HIS A 63 -18.77 5.11 0.39
CA HIS A 63 -17.63 5.97 0.08
C HIS A 63 -16.38 5.51 0.83
N LEU A 64 -16.50 5.19 2.12
CA LEU A 64 -15.40 4.66 2.92
C LEU A 64 -14.84 3.36 2.32
N GLU A 65 -15.71 2.42 1.97
CA GLU A 65 -15.30 1.14 1.38
C GLU A 65 -14.52 1.32 0.09
N ARG A 66 -15.00 2.18 -0.81
CA ARG A 66 -14.29 2.50 -2.06
C ARG A 66 -12.95 3.17 -1.79
N ALA A 67 -12.89 4.11 -0.85
CA ALA A 67 -11.64 4.77 -0.49
C ALA A 67 -10.63 3.76 0.09
N LEU A 68 -11.08 2.87 0.98
CA LEU A 68 -10.26 1.80 1.56
C LEU A 68 -9.79 0.79 0.51
N GLN A 69 -10.64 0.38 -0.42
CA GLN A 69 -10.24 -0.51 -1.53
C GLN A 69 -9.12 0.10 -2.35
N VAL A 70 -9.27 1.37 -2.76
CA VAL A 70 -8.23 2.09 -3.50
C VAL A 70 -6.94 2.21 -2.68
N PHE A 71 -7.07 2.48 -1.37
CA PHE A 71 -5.93 2.54 -0.46
C PHE A 71 -5.23 1.19 -0.31
N PHE A 72 -5.96 0.08 -0.20
CA PHE A 72 -5.39 -1.27 -0.07
C PHE A 72 -4.66 -1.71 -1.34
N ASP A 73 -5.22 -1.41 -2.51
CA ASP A 73 -4.55 -1.63 -3.80
C ASP A 73 -3.22 -0.89 -3.85
N HIS A 74 -3.22 0.37 -3.43
CA HIS A 74 -2.01 1.19 -3.35
C HIS A 74 -1.02 0.64 -2.32
N TYR A 75 -1.48 0.37 -1.10
CA TYR A 75 -0.67 -0.10 0.02
C TYR A 75 0.06 -1.39 -0.30
N ASN A 76 -0.63 -2.35 -0.93
CA ASN A 76 -0.07 -3.64 -1.26
C ASN A 76 0.69 -3.64 -2.59
N GLY A 77 0.32 -2.78 -3.55
CA GLY A 77 0.83 -2.81 -4.92
C GLY A 77 1.87 -1.76 -5.29
N HIS A 78 1.95 -0.63 -4.58
CA HIS A 78 2.79 0.52 -4.96
C HIS A 78 3.55 1.16 -3.81
N ARG A 79 2.93 1.23 -2.63
CA ARG A 79 3.53 1.89 -1.47
C ARG A 79 4.88 1.26 -1.16
N ALA A 80 5.88 2.07 -0.89
CA ALA A 80 7.20 1.58 -0.52
C ALA A 80 7.19 1.09 0.94
N HIS A 81 7.65 -0.14 1.20
CA HIS A 81 7.75 -0.68 2.55
C HIS A 81 9.21 -0.83 2.97
N ARG A 82 9.62 -0.12 4.01
CA ARG A 82 11.00 -0.15 4.52
C ARG A 82 11.46 -1.57 4.91
N ARG A 83 10.57 -2.38 5.49
CA ARG A 83 10.88 -3.79 5.83
C ARG A 83 11.07 -4.69 4.61
N LEU A 84 10.62 -4.26 3.42
CA LEU A 84 10.73 -4.99 2.16
C LEU A 84 11.73 -4.35 1.20
N GLY A 85 12.68 -3.55 1.70
CA GLY A 85 13.67 -2.88 0.85
C GLY A 85 13.05 -1.88 -0.13
N LEU A 86 12.02 -1.14 0.33
CA LEU A 86 11.23 -0.19 -0.46
C LEU A 86 10.37 -0.83 -1.56
N ALA A 87 10.27 -2.16 -1.60
CA ALA A 87 9.32 -2.85 -2.46
C ALA A 87 7.91 -2.88 -1.86
N PRO A 88 6.85 -2.92 -2.69
CA PRO A 88 5.51 -3.26 -2.24
C PRO A 88 5.38 -4.77 -1.92
N PRO A 89 4.45 -5.18 -1.03
CA PRO A 89 4.18 -6.58 -0.70
C PRO A 89 3.85 -7.43 -1.92
N ASN A 90 2.98 -6.92 -2.79
CA ASN A 90 2.70 -7.50 -4.08
C ASN A 90 3.83 -7.07 -5.01
N ARG A 91 4.94 -7.82 -4.98
CA ARG A 91 6.14 -7.52 -5.76
C ARG A 91 5.76 -7.26 -7.21
N ARG A 92 6.28 -6.16 -7.72
CA ARG A 92 6.27 -5.88 -9.15
C ARG A 92 7.44 -6.59 -9.82
N PRO A 93 7.30 -6.96 -11.10
CA PRO A 93 8.46 -7.27 -11.90
C PRO A 93 9.44 -6.10 -11.77
N ALA A 94 10.69 -6.41 -11.40
CA ALA A 94 11.74 -5.42 -11.44
C ALA A 94 11.79 -4.87 -12.87
N LEU A 95 11.84 -3.55 -13.01
CA LEU A 95 12.23 -2.98 -14.29
C LEU A 95 13.61 -3.56 -14.60
N GLU A 96 13.72 -4.31 -15.70
CA GLU A 96 15.01 -4.71 -16.21
C GLU A 96 15.82 -3.42 -16.33
N ARG A 97 16.90 -3.33 -15.56
CA ARG A 97 17.80 -2.18 -15.62
C ARG A 97 18.50 -2.28 -16.97
N SER A 98 17.91 -1.68 -18.00
CA SER A 98 18.61 -1.43 -19.24
C SER A 98 19.78 -0.52 -18.88
N TYR A 99 20.99 -1.08 -18.84
CA TYR A 99 22.24 -0.34 -18.70
C TYR A 99 22.45 0.47 -19.99
N GLY A 100 21.71 1.57 -20.12
CA GLY A 100 21.78 2.48 -21.24
C GLY A 100 21.27 3.84 -20.81
N MET A 101 21.93 4.90 -21.28
CA MET A 101 21.68 6.32 -21.01
C MET A 101 20.32 6.82 -21.55
N HIS A 102 19.32 5.96 -21.69
CA HIS A 102 18.01 6.36 -22.18
C HIS A 102 17.16 6.90 -21.04
N ALA A 103 16.54 8.06 -21.27
CA ALA A 103 15.57 8.63 -20.35
C ALA A 103 14.41 7.65 -20.15
N ILE A 104 14.26 7.16 -18.91
CA ILE A 104 13.08 6.39 -18.51
C ILE A 104 11.94 7.38 -18.41
N ALA A 105 10.90 7.25 -19.24
CA ALA A 105 9.68 8.02 -19.04
C ALA A 105 9.06 7.60 -17.70
N VAL A 106 8.71 8.56 -16.85
CA VAL A 106 7.97 8.28 -15.61
C VAL A 106 6.52 8.65 -15.80
N LYS A 107 5.62 7.69 -15.62
CA LYS A 107 4.17 7.92 -15.61
C LYS A 107 3.68 8.04 -14.17
N ARG A 108 3.06 9.17 -13.86
CA ARG A 108 2.33 9.40 -12.62
C ARG A 108 0.87 9.01 -12.79
N ARG A 109 0.30 8.36 -11.78
CA ARG A 109 -1.13 8.08 -11.65
C ARG A 109 -1.60 8.58 -10.30
N ASP A 110 -2.61 9.42 -10.33
CA ASP A 110 -3.24 9.94 -9.12
C ASP A 110 -4.41 9.07 -8.68
N ARG A 111 -4.52 8.88 -7.37
CA ARG A 111 -5.55 8.10 -6.70
C ARG A 111 -6.16 8.95 -5.59
N LEU A 112 -7.40 8.64 -5.19
CA LEU A 112 -8.12 9.34 -4.11
C LEU A 112 -8.12 10.87 -4.27
N GLY A 113 -8.47 11.35 -5.47
CA GLY A 113 -8.51 12.79 -5.77
C GLY A 113 -7.13 13.47 -5.79
N GLY A 114 -6.05 12.71 -5.94
CA GLY A 114 -4.68 13.23 -5.92
C GLY A 114 -4.02 13.19 -4.54
N LEU A 115 -4.67 12.59 -3.53
CA LEU A 115 -4.04 12.38 -2.24
C LEU A 115 -2.89 11.35 -2.30
N VAL A 116 -3.03 10.37 -3.19
CA VAL A 116 -2.05 9.29 -3.35
C VAL A 116 -1.47 9.32 -4.76
N HIS A 117 -0.15 9.36 -4.83
CA HIS A 117 0.60 9.38 -6.08
C HIS A 117 1.31 8.06 -6.32
N GLU A 118 1.05 7.48 -7.48
CA GLU A 118 1.68 6.26 -7.94
C GLU A 118 2.59 6.56 -9.12
N TYR A 119 3.85 6.14 -9.03
CA TYR A 119 4.82 6.30 -10.11
C TYR A 119 5.17 4.94 -10.71
N ARG A 120 5.26 4.90 -12.03
CA ARG A 120 5.71 3.74 -12.79
C ARG A 120 6.66 4.21 -13.87
N ALA A 121 7.70 3.44 -14.16
CA ALA A 121 8.41 3.64 -15.41
C ALA A 121 7.47 3.29 -16.58
N GLY A 122 7.40 4.17 -17.56
CA GLY A 122 6.92 3.88 -18.90
C GLY A 122 8.01 3.18 -19.71
N GLY A 123 7.68 2.89 -20.98
CA GLY A 123 8.67 2.40 -21.93
C GLY A 123 9.83 3.38 -22.09
N VAL A 124 10.96 2.87 -22.56
CA VAL A 124 12.12 3.68 -22.94
C VAL A 124 11.65 4.70 -23.98
N THR A 125 11.67 5.98 -23.64
CA THR A 125 11.47 7.01 -24.65
C THR A 125 12.81 7.16 -25.34
N GLN A 126 12.87 6.88 -26.64
CA GLN A 126 14.03 7.30 -27.43
C GLN A 126 14.15 8.80 -27.20
N SER A 127 15.20 9.20 -26.50
CA SER A 127 15.55 10.60 -26.37
C SER A 127 15.77 11.09 -27.80
N ILE A 128 14.79 11.78 -28.37
CA ILE A 128 15.04 12.62 -29.52
C ILE A 128 15.92 13.72 -28.94
N CYS A 129 17.23 13.54 -29.09
CA CYS A 129 18.19 14.61 -28.91
C CYS A 129 17.78 15.74 -29.86
N ALA A 130 16.99 16.69 -29.38
CA ALA A 130 17.05 18.04 -29.90
C ALA A 130 18.35 18.63 -29.33
N PRO A 131 19.35 18.97 -30.16
CA PRO A 131 20.52 19.65 -29.65
C PRO A 131 20.06 21.03 -29.14
N TYR A 132 20.12 21.23 -27.82
CA TYR A 132 20.19 22.57 -27.28
C TYR A 132 21.54 23.14 -27.69
N THR A 133 21.60 23.74 -28.88
CA THR A 133 22.69 24.63 -29.26
C THR A 133 22.55 25.87 -28.37
N LEU A 134 23.27 25.88 -27.25
CA LEU A 134 23.56 27.11 -26.52
C LEU A 134 24.43 27.97 -27.44
N ALA A 135 23.77 28.84 -28.21
CA ALA A 135 24.41 30.01 -28.79
C ALA A 135 24.82 30.92 -27.64
N LEU A 136 26.06 30.79 -27.18
CA LEU A 136 26.74 31.85 -26.46
C LEU A 136 27.51 32.68 -27.50
N LYS A 137 27.33 33.99 -27.36
CA LYS A 137 27.80 35.11 -28.19
C LYS A 137 29.20 34.97 -28.76
#